data_AF-A0A7C2XIA7-F1
#
_entry.id   AF-A0A7C2XIA7-F1
#
_cell.length_a   1.000
_cell.length_b   1.000
_cell.length_c   1.000
_cell.angle_alpha   90.00
_cell.angle_beta   90.00
_cell.angle_gamma   90.00
#
_symmetry.space_group_name_H-M   'P 1'
#
loop_
_entity.id
_entity.type
_entity.pdbx_description
1 polymer ?
#
loop_
_entity_poly.entity_id
_entity_poly.type
_entity_poly.pdbx_seq_one_letter_code
_entity_poly.pdbx_strand_id
1 'polypeptide(L)'
;ERTLAEALEQIGLAYTVIEGEAAFYGPKIDMKVVDALGRQWQLGTIQLDFNLPERFDLEYVGEDNRPHRPIMIHRAILGSLERFFGILIEHYAGAFPLWLAPVQAIVLPITDKQNDYACAVRERLRAAGLRVEADLRGEKIGAKIRQAQLQKIPFMLVVGAREVETGTVSVRERGRGDTGAVPVEAFLERALQLIRARAIGLETMSPQIGDVHPTPTRA
;
A
#
# COMPACT_ATOMS: atom_id res chain seq x y z
N GLU A 1 10.04 -32.28 3.66
CA GLU A 1 8.99 -31.96 2.67
C GLU A 1 7.60 -32.24 3.22
N ARG A 2 7.31 -33.47 3.68
CA ARG A 2 6.01 -33.87 4.24
C ARG A 2 5.43 -32.93 5.31
N THR A 3 6.26 -32.40 6.21
CA THR A 3 5.83 -31.47 7.28
C THR A 3 5.25 -30.15 6.77
N LEU A 4 5.74 -29.61 5.64
CA LEU A 4 5.19 -28.37 5.07
C LEU A 4 3.88 -28.62 4.34
N ALA A 5 3.78 -29.74 3.64
CA ALA A 5 2.54 -30.17 2.98
C ALA A 5 1.42 -30.38 4.02
N GLU A 6 1.72 -31.11 5.10
CA GLU A 6 0.77 -31.32 6.21
C GLU A 6 0.34 -29.99 6.85
N ALA A 7 1.27 -29.03 7.02
CA ALA A 7 0.94 -27.72 7.54
C ALA A 7 -0.01 -26.94 6.61
N LEU A 8 0.19 -27.00 5.28
CA LEU A 8 -0.69 -26.38 4.29
C LEU A 8 -2.07 -27.04 4.24
N GLU A 9 -2.13 -28.36 4.40
CA GLU A 9 -3.38 -29.14 4.43
C GLU A 9 -4.21 -28.82 5.69
N GLN A 10 -3.57 -28.71 6.85
CA GLN A 10 -4.24 -28.35 8.11
C GLN A 10 -4.92 -26.98 8.05
N ILE A 11 -4.33 -26.03 7.33
CA ILE A 11 -4.90 -24.68 7.15
C ILE A 11 -5.81 -24.57 5.91
N GLY A 12 -5.97 -25.65 5.14
CA GLY A 12 -6.85 -25.71 3.98
C GLY A 12 -6.42 -24.84 2.80
N LEU A 13 -5.12 -24.58 2.63
CA LEU A 13 -4.62 -23.79 1.51
C LEU A 13 -4.30 -24.68 0.30
N ALA A 14 -4.79 -24.27 -0.87
CA ALA A 14 -4.40 -24.90 -2.12
C ALA A 14 -2.93 -24.62 -2.45
N TYR A 15 -2.20 -25.64 -2.90
CA TYR A 15 -0.79 -25.52 -3.27
C TYR A 15 -0.45 -26.45 -4.43
N THR A 16 0.66 -26.14 -5.10
CA THR A 16 1.27 -26.99 -6.14
C THR A 16 2.69 -27.31 -5.72
N VAL A 17 3.07 -28.59 -5.80
CA VAL A 17 4.45 -29.02 -5.56
C VAL A 17 5.28 -28.71 -6.81
N ILE A 18 6.42 -28.03 -6.62
CA ILE A 18 7.38 -27.75 -7.69
C ILE A 18 8.71 -28.39 -7.30
N GLU A 19 9.05 -29.47 -7.98
CA GLU A 19 10.28 -30.21 -7.72
C GLU A 19 11.53 -29.41 -8.15
N GLY A 20 12.61 -29.53 -7.40
CA GLY A 20 13.90 -28.90 -7.73
C GLY A 20 14.05 -27.42 -7.38
N GLU A 21 12.98 -26.76 -6.92
CA GLU A 21 13.00 -25.33 -6.56
C GLU A 21 13.34 -25.06 -5.09
N ALA A 22 13.50 -26.10 -4.27
CA ALA A 22 13.82 -25.99 -2.84
C ALA A 22 15.16 -25.28 -2.58
N ALA A 23 15.30 -24.65 -1.40
CA ALA A 23 16.58 -24.11 -0.99
C ALA A 23 17.57 -25.25 -0.68
N PHE A 24 18.87 -24.97 -0.79
CA PHE A 24 19.90 -25.99 -0.53
C PHE A 24 19.88 -26.55 0.90
N TYR A 25 19.24 -25.83 1.83
CA TYR A 25 19.13 -26.19 3.25
C TYR A 25 17.78 -26.78 3.66
N GLY A 26 16.81 -26.84 2.74
CA GLY A 26 15.53 -27.48 3.01
C GLY A 26 14.35 -26.99 2.16
N PRO A 27 13.17 -27.58 2.40
CA PRO A 27 11.98 -27.28 1.63
C PRO A 27 11.38 -25.92 2.02
N LYS A 28 10.61 -25.33 1.10
CA LYS A 28 9.98 -24.02 1.30
C LYS A 28 8.55 -23.96 0.74
N ILE A 29 7.76 -23.06 1.32
CA ILE A 29 6.48 -22.59 0.79
C ILE A 29 6.76 -21.25 0.10
N ASP A 30 6.47 -21.15 -1.19
CA ASP A 30 6.59 -19.91 -1.95
C ASP A 30 5.23 -19.37 -2.34
N MET A 31 5.00 -18.09 -2.01
CA MET A 31 3.82 -17.35 -2.42
C MET A 31 4.12 -16.70 -3.77
N LYS A 32 3.58 -17.30 -4.83
CA LYS A 32 3.71 -16.80 -6.19
C LYS A 32 2.59 -15.79 -6.48
N VAL A 33 2.93 -14.67 -7.09
CA VAL A 33 1.98 -13.67 -7.60
C VAL A 33 2.19 -13.50 -9.10
N VAL A 34 1.10 -13.19 -9.81
CA VAL A 34 1.13 -12.96 -11.25
C VAL A 34 1.14 -11.46 -11.51
N ASP A 35 2.07 -11.01 -12.33
CA ASP A 35 2.23 -9.60 -12.68
C ASP A 35 1.31 -9.19 -13.86
N ALA A 36 1.35 -7.93 -14.27
CA ALA A 36 0.47 -7.41 -15.33
C ALA A 36 0.76 -8.02 -16.72
N LEU A 37 1.90 -8.69 -16.89
CA LEU A 37 2.30 -9.39 -18.12
C LEU A 37 2.07 -10.91 -18.04
N GLY A 38 1.46 -11.42 -16.96
CA GLY A 38 1.21 -12.84 -16.77
C GLY A 38 2.42 -13.63 -16.26
N ARG A 39 3.52 -12.96 -15.87
CA ARG A 39 4.71 -13.63 -15.33
C ARG A 39 4.50 -13.96 -13.86
N GLN A 40 5.00 -15.12 -13.43
CA GLN A 40 4.95 -15.54 -12.03
C GLN A 40 6.19 -15.05 -11.28
N TRP A 41 5.97 -14.36 -10.18
CA TRP A 41 7.01 -13.89 -9.27
C TRP A 41 6.86 -14.52 -7.90
N GLN A 42 7.95 -15.02 -7.34
CA GLN A 42 8.01 -15.33 -5.92
C GLN A 42 8.12 -14.04 -5.11
N LEU A 43 7.20 -13.87 -4.17
CA LEU A 43 7.16 -12.71 -3.30
C LEU A 43 7.38 -13.14 -1.85
N GLY A 44 6.38 -13.76 -1.23
CA GLY A 44 6.50 -14.33 0.09
C GLY A 44 7.17 -15.71 0.07
N THR A 45 7.88 -16.06 1.15
CA THR A 45 8.47 -17.39 1.33
C THR A 45 8.56 -17.76 2.82
N ILE A 46 8.34 -19.04 3.12
CA ILE A 46 8.58 -19.65 4.43
C ILE A 46 9.42 -20.91 4.19
N GLN A 47 10.57 -21.03 4.84
CA GLN A 47 11.54 -22.09 4.54
C GLN A 47 11.96 -22.79 5.84
N LEU A 48 11.92 -24.11 5.84
CA LEU A 48 12.41 -24.92 6.95
C LEU A 48 13.86 -25.30 6.71
N ASP A 49 14.71 -24.94 7.65
CA ASP A 49 16.14 -25.17 7.60
C ASP A 49 16.57 -26.06 8.77
N PHE A 50 17.04 -27.24 8.40
CA PHE A 50 17.59 -28.24 9.31
C PHE A 50 19.13 -28.26 9.26
N ASN A 51 19.73 -27.56 8.29
CA ASN A 51 21.14 -27.64 7.95
C ASN A 51 21.98 -26.59 8.69
N LEU A 52 21.56 -25.32 8.69
CA LEU A 52 22.33 -24.27 9.38
C LEU A 52 22.41 -24.48 10.90
N PRO A 53 21.34 -24.89 11.62
CA PRO A 53 21.47 -25.23 13.04
C PRO A 53 22.55 -26.28 13.33
N GLU A 54 22.71 -27.27 12.45
CA GLU A 54 23.77 -28.27 12.56
C GLU A 54 25.15 -27.68 12.26
N ARG A 55 25.28 -26.94 11.15
CA ARG A 55 26.57 -26.38 10.73
C ARG A 55 27.15 -25.34 11.68
N PHE A 56 26.29 -24.64 12.41
CA PHE A 56 26.69 -23.63 13.39
C PHE A 56 26.69 -24.17 14.83
N ASP A 57 26.43 -25.47 15.02
CA ASP A 57 26.36 -26.11 16.34
C ASP A 57 25.41 -25.38 17.30
N LEU A 58 24.22 -25.02 16.80
CA LEU A 58 23.21 -24.33 17.59
C LEU A 58 22.50 -25.32 18.51
N GLU A 59 22.39 -24.96 19.78
CA GLU A 59 21.72 -25.76 20.80
C GLU A 59 20.86 -24.90 21.73
N TYR A 60 19.83 -25.50 22.30
CA TYR A 60 19.07 -24.97 23.44
C TYR A 60 18.85 -26.09 24.46
N VAL A 61 18.65 -25.74 25.74
CA VAL A 61 18.35 -26.73 26.79
C VAL A 61 16.85 -27.01 26.80
N GLY A 62 16.49 -28.28 26.59
CA GLY A 62 15.09 -28.74 26.59
C GLY A 62 14.53 -28.98 28.00
N GLU A 63 13.24 -29.31 28.08
CA GLU A 63 12.55 -29.62 29.35
C GLU A 63 13.13 -30.84 30.07
N ASP A 64 13.78 -31.74 29.34
CA ASP A 64 14.53 -32.88 29.87
C ASP A 64 15.93 -32.51 30.39
N ASN A 65 16.26 -31.21 30.40
CA ASN A 65 17.52 -30.64 30.82
C ASN A 65 18.72 -31.13 29.99
N ARG A 66 18.49 -31.51 28.73
CA ARG A 66 19.52 -31.92 27.77
C ARG A 66 19.67 -30.89 26.65
N PRO A 67 20.83 -30.83 25.97
CA PRO A 67 20.97 -30.05 24.75
C PRO A 67 20.12 -30.64 23.61
N HIS A 68 19.36 -29.79 22.94
CA HIS A 68 18.59 -30.09 21.74
C HIS A 68 18.95 -29.10 20.63
N ARG A 69 18.90 -29.57 19.39
CA ARG A 69 19.13 -28.71 18.23
C ARG A 69 17.82 -28.04 17.81
N PRO A 70 17.78 -26.71 17.61
CA PRO A 70 16.59 -26.03 17.13
C PRO A 70 16.38 -26.27 15.63
N ILE A 71 15.13 -26.10 15.17
CA ILE A 71 14.81 -25.98 13.74
C ILE A 71 14.72 -24.49 13.40
N MET A 72 15.33 -24.08 12.29
CA MET A 72 15.30 -22.69 11.85
C MET A 72 14.19 -22.47 10.82
N ILE A 73 13.39 -21.42 11.00
CA ILE A 73 12.36 -21.00 10.04
C ILE A 73 12.79 -19.67 9.43
N HIS A 74 13.11 -19.67 8.15
CA HIS A 74 13.36 -18.45 7.38
C HIS A 74 12.05 -17.93 6.82
N ARG A 75 11.80 -16.62 6.92
CA ARG A 75 10.61 -16.00 6.33
C ARG A 75 10.91 -14.65 5.70
N ALA A 76 10.32 -14.42 4.53
CA ALA A 76 10.18 -13.09 3.97
C ALA A 76 8.73 -12.92 3.50
N ILE A 77 8.01 -11.94 4.05
CA ILE A 77 6.58 -11.75 3.77
C ILE A 77 6.39 -10.99 2.45
N LEU A 78 7.15 -9.91 2.28
CA LEU A 78 7.10 -9.05 1.09
C LEU A 78 8.16 -9.44 0.03
N GLY A 79 9.01 -10.43 0.34
CA GLY A 79 10.23 -10.66 -0.44
C GLY A 79 11.17 -9.47 -0.32
N SER A 80 11.72 -9.01 -1.46
CA SER A 80 12.47 -7.75 -1.50
C SER A 80 11.54 -6.55 -1.71
N LEU A 81 11.93 -5.40 -1.17
CA LEU A 81 11.14 -4.17 -1.31
C LEU A 81 11.03 -3.74 -2.78
N GLU A 82 12.09 -3.90 -3.57
CA GLU A 82 12.12 -3.55 -4.99
C GLU A 82 11.09 -4.36 -5.78
N ARG A 83 11.05 -5.68 -5.56
CA ARG A 83 10.08 -6.56 -6.24
C ARG A 83 8.66 -6.25 -5.78
N PHE A 84 8.46 -6.07 -4.47
CA PHE A 84 7.15 -5.72 -3.93
C PHE A 84 6.62 -4.43 -4.55
N PHE A 85 7.42 -3.36 -4.58
CA PHE A 85 7.02 -2.10 -5.19
C PHE A 85 6.83 -2.21 -6.71
N GLY A 86 7.66 -2.99 -7.42
CA GLY A 86 7.45 -3.24 -8.85
C GLY A 86 6.06 -3.82 -9.14
N ILE A 87 5.68 -4.86 -8.40
CA ILE A 87 4.37 -5.50 -8.52
C ILE A 87 3.24 -4.56 -8.06
N LEU A 88 3.47 -3.76 -7.02
CA LEU A 88 2.50 -2.79 -6.52
C LEU A 88 2.23 -1.67 -7.54
N ILE A 89 3.26 -1.19 -8.24
CA ILE A 89 3.14 -0.20 -9.32
C ILE A 89 2.27 -0.77 -10.44
N GLU A 90 2.54 -2.01 -10.86
CA GLU A 90 1.76 -2.68 -11.90
C GLU A 90 0.30 -2.88 -11.48
N HIS A 91 0.07 -3.39 -10.26
CA HIS A 91 -1.26 -3.64 -9.71
C HIS A 91 -2.14 -2.38 -9.69
N TYR A 92 -1.59 -1.24 -9.25
CA TYR A 92 -2.32 0.03 -9.21
C TYR A 92 -2.21 0.84 -10.50
N ALA A 93 -1.43 0.39 -11.49
CA ALA A 93 -0.98 1.20 -12.62
C ALA A 93 -0.42 2.56 -12.17
N GLY A 94 0.25 2.64 -11.01
CA GLY A 94 0.73 3.88 -10.38
C GLY A 94 -0.34 4.75 -9.69
N ALA A 95 -1.63 4.37 -9.73
CA ALA A 95 -2.70 5.04 -9.00
C ALA A 95 -2.77 4.56 -7.53
N PHE A 96 -1.72 4.79 -6.75
CA PHE A 96 -1.63 4.28 -5.38
C PHE A 96 -2.78 4.74 -4.47
N PRO A 97 -3.19 3.92 -3.49
CA PRO A 97 -4.06 4.35 -2.39
C PRO A 97 -3.49 5.56 -1.66
N LEU A 98 -4.37 6.35 -1.04
CA LEU A 98 -3.99 7.59 -0.35
C LEU A 98 -2.82 7.43 0.63
N TRP A 99 -2.83 6.36 1.43
CA TRP A 99 -1.80 6.13 2.44
C TRP A 99 -0.41 5.81 1.84
N LEU A 100 -0.37 5.27 0.62
CA LEU A 100 0.86 4.95 -0.12
C LEU A 100 1.31 6.05 -1.09
N ALA A 101 0.41 6.93 -1.52
CA ALA A 101 0.69 7.92 -2.55
C ALA A 101 1.86 8.85 -2.15
N PRO A 102 2.86 9.08 -3.02
CA PRO A 102 3.98 9.98 -2.72
C PRO A 102 3.51 11.40 -2.40
N VAL A 103 2.58 11.91 -3.21
CA VAL A 103 1.81 13.14 -2.97
C VAL A 103 0.36 12.73 -2.74
N GLN A 104 -0.17 13.03 -1.56
CA GLN A 104 -1.51 12.63 -1.12
C GLN A 104 -2.57 13.66 -1.53
N ALA A 105 -2.20 14.94 -1.47
CA ALA A 105 -3.03 16.04 -1.94
C ALA A 105 -2.17 17.12 -2.59
N ILE A 106 -2.75 17.88 -3.52
CA ILE A 106 -2.13 19.06 -4.10
C ILE A 106 -3.08 20.24 -4.04
N VAL A 107 -2.61 21.39 -3.55
CA VAL A 107 -3.41 22.63 -3.47
C VAL A 107 -3.21 23.46 -4.73
N LEU A 108 -4.32 23.85 -5.37
CA LEU A 108 -4.36 24.49 -6.68
C LEU A 108 -5.08 25.85 -6.58
N PRO A 109 -4.38 26.96 -6.32
CA PRO A 109 -4.98 28.29 -6.37
C PRO A 109 -5.37 28.65 -7.82
N ILE A 110 -6.55 29.29 -7.97
CA ILE A 110 -7.05 29.76 -9.28
C ILE A 110 -6.23 30.94 -9.79
N THR A 111 -5.84 31.86 -8.92
CA THR A 111 -4.98 33.01 -9.25
C THR A 111 -3.94 33.24 -8.17
N ASP A 112 -2.93 34.05 -8.47
CA ASP A 112 -1.84 34.37 -7.52
C ASP A 112 -2.34 35.02 -6.23
N LYS A 113 -3.50 35.68 -6.27
CA LYS A 113 -4.15 36.27 -5.09
C LYS A 113 -4.54 35.25 -4.03
N GLN A 114 -4.63 33.96 -4.38
CA GLN A 114 -4.96 32.88 -3.45
C GLN A 114 -3.71 32.10 -2.98
N ASN A 115 -2.50 32.49 -3.40
CA ASN A 115 -1.28 31.74 -3.07
C ASN A 115 -1.03 31.65 -1.57
N ASP A 116 -1.27 32.74 -0.82
CA ASP A 116 -1.06 32.75 0.64
C ASP A 116 -1.99 31.75 1.35
N TYR A 117 -3.26 31.72 0.96
CA TYR A 117 -4.22 30.74 1.49
C TYR A 117 -3.88 29.32 1.05
N ALA A 118 -3.45 29.11 -0.19
CA ALA A 118 -3.02 27.80 -0.67
C ALA A 118 -1.82 27.26 0.13
N CYS A 119 -0.85 28.13 0.44
CA CYS A 119 0.26 27.82 1.34
C CYS A 119 -0.22 27.52 2.76
N ALA A 120 -1.15 28.30 3.31
CA ALA A 120 -1.70 28.07 4.64
C ALA A 120 -2.42 26.70 4.75
N VAL A 121 -3.24 26.34 3.75
CA VAL A 121 -3.87 25.01 3.65
C VAL A 121 -2.82 23.92 3.57
N ARG A 122 -1.81 24.07 2.70
CA ARG A 122 -0.71 23.10 2.59
C ARG A 122 -0.03 22.87 3.93
N GLU A 123 0.40 23.94 4.61
CA GLU A 123 1.09 23.84 5.90
C GLU A 123 0.20 23.22 6.98
N ARG A 124 -1.09 23.58 7.01
CA ARG A 124 -2.06 22.98 7.93
C ARG A 124 -2.15 21.47 7.76
N LEU A 125 -2.25 20.98 6.52
CA LEU A 125 -2.34 19.56 6.23
C LEU A 125 -1.02 18.82 6.47
N ARG A 126 0.13 19.44 6.15
CA ARG A 126 1.46 18.87 6.42
C ARG A 126 1.74 18.77 7.92
N ALA A 127 1.32 19.74 8.72
CA ALA A 127 1.42 19.70 10.17
C ALA A 127 0.63 18.52 10.79
N ALA A 128 -0.41 18.05 10.10
CA ALA A 128 -1.17 16.86 10.48
C ALA A 128 -0.62 15.54 9.90
N GLY A 129 0.55 15.57 9.24
CA GLY A 129 1.25 14.38 8.75
C GLY A 129 0.93 13.97 7.30
N LEU A 130 0.18 14.78 6.56
CA LEU A 130 -0.09 14.51 5.14
C LEU A 130 1.08 14.97 4.26
N ARG A 131 1.34 14.24 3.17
CA ARG A 131 2.27 14.64 2.10
C ARG A 131 1.53 15.50 1.08
N VAL A 132 1.58 16.82 1.27
CA VAL A 132 0.83 17.79 0.48
C VAL A 132 1.76 18.76 -0.24
N GLU A 133 1.48 19.02 -1.51
CA GLU A 133 2.16 20.03 -2.33
C GLU A 133 1.21 21.18 -2.70
N ALA A 134 1.75 22.27 -3.24
CA ALA A 134 0.96 23.36 -3.80
C ALA A 134 1.52 23.78 -5.16
N ASP A 135 0.65 23.92 -6.15
CA ASP A 135 1.01 24.35 -7.50
C ASP A 135 0.69 25.84 -7.68
N LEU A 136 1.68 26.68 -7.36
CA LEU A 136 1.55 28.14 -7.38
C LEU A 136 1.91 28.77 -8.74
N ARG A 137 2.13 27.97 -9.79
CA ARG A 137 2.45 28.51 -11.12
C ARG A 137 1.29 29.37 -11.65
N GLY A 138 1.59 30.42 -12.40
CA GLY A 138 0.59 31.29 -13.06
C GLY A 138 -0.09 30.64 -14.27
N GLU A 139 -0.37 29.34 -14.24
CA GLU A 139 -1.02 28.59 -15.31
C GLU A 139 -2.55 28.52 -15.12
N LYS A 140 -3.29 28.29 -16.21
CA LYS A 140 -4.74 28.07 -16.15
C LYS A 140 -5.05 26.87 -15.24
N ILE A 141 -6.08 26.99 -14.40
CA ILE A 141 -6.47 25.94 -13.44
C ILE A 141 -6.68 24.57 -14.09
N GLY A 142 -7.23 24.53 -15.31
CA GLY A 142 -7.40 23.28 -16.06
C GLY A 142 -6.08 22.58 -16.41
N ALA A 143 -5.01 23.34 -16.67
CA ALA A 143 -3.68 22.77 -16.91
C ALA A 143 -3.09 22.18 -15.63
N LYS A 144 -3.21 22.88 -14.50
CA LYS A 144 -2.81 22.39 -13.18
C LYS A 144 -3.53 21.10 -12.80
N ILE A 145 -4.86 21.07 -12.97
CA ILE A 145 -5.69 19.88 -12.71
C ILE A 145 -5.25 18.72 -13.61
N ARG A 146 -5.05 18.95 -14.91
CA ARG A 146 -4.60 17.91 -15.84
C ARG A 146 -3.25 17.33 -15.42
N GLN A 147 -2.29 18.17 -15.02
CA GLN A 147 -0.99 17.70 -14.56
C GLN A 147 -1.09 16.85 -13.29
N ALA A 148 -1.87 17.30 -12.30
CA ALA A 148 -2.10 16.54 -11.08
C ALA A 148 -2.79 15.19 -11.35
N GLN A 149 -3.72 15.14 -12.32
CA GLN A 149 -4.36 13.89 -12.78
C GLN A 149 -3.37 12.95 -13.47
N LEU A 150 -2.48 13.47 -14.31
CA LEU A 150 -1.42 12.68 -14.96
C LEU A 150 -0.45 12.07 -13.93
N GLN A 151 -0.15 12.81 -12.87
CA GLN A 151 0.63 12.33 -11.71
C GLN A 151 -0.16 11.42 -10.77
N LYS A 152 -1.46 11.20 -11.05
CA LYS A 152 -2.35 10.33 -10.28
C LYS A 152 -2.44 10.72 -8.80
N ILE A 153 -2.39 12.01 -8.49
CA ILE A 153 -2.52 12.51 -7.12
C ILE A 153 -3.95 12.21 -6.61
N PRO A 154 -4.12 11.61 -5.41
CA PRO A 154 -5.44 11.23 -4.90
C PRO A 154 -6.42 12.40 -4.76
N PHE A 155 -5.97 13.53 -4.20
CA PHE A 155 -6.80 14.72 -4.01
C PHE A 155 -6.19 15.96 -4.65
N MET A 156 -7.03 16.73 -5.34
CA MET A 156 -6.72 18.08 -5.80
C MET A 156 -7.63 19.06 -5.05
N LEU A 157 -7.03 20.03 -4.37
CA LEU A 157 -7.73 21.00 -3.53
C LEU A 157 -7.71 22.36 -4.23
N VAL A 158 -8.78 22.69 -4.93
CA VAL A 158 -8.89 23.95 -5.66
C VAL A 158 -9.30 25.07 -4.71
N VAL A 159 -8.62 26.21 -4.82
CA VAL A 159 -8.87 27.41 -4.01
C VAL A 159 -9.13 28.61 -4.91
N GLY A 160 -10.36 29.12 -4.90
CA GLY A 160 -10.75 30.41 -5.44
C GLY A 160 -11.00 31.46 -4.36
N ALA A 161 -11.49 32.64 -4.76
CA ALA A 161 -11.80 33.73 -3.84
C ALA A 161 -12.84 33.31 -2.77
N ARG A 162 -13.88 32.56 -3.18
CA ARG A 162 -14.90 32.03 -2.28
C ARG A 162 -14.31 31.10 -1.22
N GLU A 163 -13.38 30.24 -1.61
CA GLU A 163 -12.73 29.30 -0.70
C GLU A 163 -11.86 30.02 0.35
N VAL A 164 -11.18 31.09 -0.05
CA VAL A 164 -10.43 31.96 0.87
C VAL A 164 -11.35 32.64 1.88
N GLU A 165 -12.48 33.19 1.43
CA GLU A 165 -13.44 33.89 2.29
C GLU A 165 -14.11 32.95 3.30
N THR A 166 -14.37 31.70 2.89
CA THR A 166 -15.15 30.74 3.69
C THR A 166 -14.29 29.74 4.46
N GLY A 167 -12.96 29.75 4.30
CA GLY A 167 -12.08 28.78 4.95
C GLY A 167 -12.30 27.34 4.45
N THR A 168 -12.63 27.20 3.16
CA THR A 168 -12.95 25.92 2.52
C THR A 168 -11.94 25.55 1.43
N VAL A 169 -12.08 24.35 0.86
CA VAL A 169 -11.40 23.88 -0.34
C VAL A 169 -12.40 23.15 -1.24
N SER A 170 -12.33 23.37 -2.55
CA SER A 170 -13.05 22.53 -3.52
C SER A 170 -12.25 21.26 -3.78
N VAL A 171 -12.80 20.13 -3.35
CA VAL A 171 -12.11 18.83 -3.40
C VAL A 171 -12.43 18.14 -4.71
N ARG A 172 -11.39 17.79 -5.47
CA ARG A 172 -11.49 16.87 -6.60
C ARG A 172 -10.78 15.57 -6.27
N GLU A 173 -11.46 14.46 -6.46
CA GLU A 173 -10.95 13.11 -6.25
C GLU A 173 -10.45 12.49 -7.54
N ARG A 174 -9.34 11.76 -7.46
CA ARG A 174 -8.87 10.93 -8.57
C ARG A 174 -9.95 9.90 -8.95
N GLY A 175 -10.37 9.92 -10.21
CA GLY A 175 -11.39 9.01 -10.76
C GLY A 175 -12.83 9.53 -10.64
N ARG A 176 -13.17 10.28 -9.58
CA ARG A 176 -14.54 10.80 -9.37
C ARG A 176 -14.73 12.24 -9.84
N GLY A 177 -13.67 13.05 -9.87
CA GLY A 177 -13.75 14.46 -10.26
C GLY A 177 -14.17 15.37 -9.10
N ASP A 178 -14.89 16.45 -9.39
CA ASP A 178 -15.29 17.45 -8.40
C ASP A 178 -16.33 16.89 -7.42
N THR A 179 -16.06 17.03 -6.12
CA THR A 179 -16.93 16.58 -5.03
C THR A 179 -17.48 17.73 -4.20
N GLY A 180 -17.22 18.98 -4.62
CA GLY A 180 -17.72 20.19 -3.97
C GLY A 180 -16.74 20.78 -2.95
N ALA A 181 -17.19 21.90 -2.36
CA ALA A 181 -16.43 22.64 -1.36
C ALA A 181 -16.72 22.10 0.05
N VAL A 182 -15.67 21.87 0.82
CA VAL A 182 -15.76 21.46 2.23
C VAL A 182 -14.81 22.32 3.09
N PRO A 183 -15.09 22.51 4.39
CA PRO A 183 -14.13 23.11 5.32
C PRO A 183 -12.80 22.36 5.30
N VAL A 184 -11.69 23.08 5.42
CA VAL A 184 -10.34 22.49 5.42
C VAL A 184 -10.20 21.41 6.49
N GLU A 185 -10.76 21.64 7.68
CA GLU A 185 -10.72 20.68 8.79
C GLU A 185 -11.54 19.41 8.48
N ALA A 186 -12.71 19.55 7.86
CA ALA A 186 -13.52 18.39 7.47
C ALA A 186 -12.82 17.53 6.40
N PHE A 187 -12.11 18.16 5.45
CA PHE A 187 -11.26 17.43 4.51
C PHE A 187 -10.12 16.71 5.24
N LEU A 188 -9.45 17.38 6.17
CA LEU A 188 -8.33 16.81 6.93
C LEU A 188 -8.77 15.58 7.73
N GLU A 189 -9.87 15.67 8.47
CA GLU A 189 -10.43 14.55 9.25
C GLU A 189 -10.71 13.34 8.36
N ARG A 190 -11.37 13.58 7.21
CA ARG A 190 -11.65 12.54 6.23
C ARG A 190 -10.37 11.89 5.69
N ALA A 191 -9.39 12.69 5.29
CA ALA A 191 -8.13 12.18 4.75
C ALA A 191 -7.37 11.34 5.81
N LEU A 192 -7.33 11.79 7.06
CA LEU A 192 -6.72 11.04 8.16
C LEU A 192 -7.47 9.74 8.48
N GLN A 193 -8.79 9.72 8.36
CA GLN A 193 -9.58 8.49 8.51
C GLN A 193 -9.20 7.47 7.43
N LEU A 194 -9.14 7.89 6.17
CA LEU A 194 -8.74 7.02 5.05
C LEU A 194 -7.31 6.50 5.20
N ILE A 195 -6.37 7.35 5.66
CA ILE A 195 -4.99 6.95 5.91
C ILE A 195 -4.91 5.91 7.05
N ARG A 196 -5.58 6.17 8.18
CA ARG A 196 -5.59 5.26 9.33
C ARG A 196 -6.23 3.91 9.00
N ALA A 197 -7.31 3.92 8.22
CA ALA A 197 -7.97 2.70 7.77
C ALA A 197 -7.20 1.95 6.67
N ARG A 198 -6.09 2.52 6.16
CA ARG A 198 -5.38 2.04 4.96
C ARG A 198 -6.34 1.75 3.81
N ALA A 199 -7.32 2.62 3.62
CA ALA A 199 -8.38 2.46 2.63
C ALA A 199 -7.78 2.31 1.23
N ILE A 200 -8.31 1.37 0.46
CA ILE A 200 -7.89 1.11 -0.93
C ILE A 200 -8.49 2.17 -1.87
N GLY A 201 -9.71 2.63 -1.58
CA GLY A 201 -10.39 3.71 -2.30
C GLY A 201 -10.35 5.05 -1.57
N LEU A 202 -10.83 6.10 -2.24
CA LEU A 202 -11.01 7.44 -1.65
C LEU A 202 -12.41 7.63 -1.03
N GLU A 203 -13.26 6.62 -1.14
CA GLU A 203 -14.58 6.58 -0.56
C GLU A 203 -14.46 6.24 0.93
N THR A 204 -15.17 6.98 1.78
CA THR A 204 -15.33 6.59 3.18
C THR A 204 -16.11 5.27 3.21
N MET A 205 -15.42 4.17 3.51
CA MET A 205 -16.06 2.88 3.70
C MET A 205 -17.15 3.01 4.77
N SER A 206 -18.40 2.71 4.40
CA SER A 206 -19.29 2.08 5.38
C SER A 206 -18.66 0.74 5.77
N PRO A 207 -18.75 0.30 7.03
CA PRO A 207 -18.10 -0.91 7.49
C PRO A 207 -18.74 -2.12 6.79
N GLN A 208 -18.16 -2.53 5.67
CA GLN A 208 -18.36 -3.85 5.12
C GLN A 208 -16.99 -4.50 5.03
N ILE A 209 -16.72 -5.30 6.06
CA ILE A 209 -15.73 -6.37 6.01
C ILE A 209 -16.30 -7.35 4.98
N GLY A 210 -15.89 -7.20 3.72
CA GLY A 210 -16.18 -8.19 2.69
C GLY A 210 -15.18 -9.33 2.84
N ASP A 211 -15.68 -10.51 3.18
CA ASP A 211 -14.92 -11.77 3.11
C ASP A 211 -14.20 -11.87 1.77
N VAL A 212 -12.87 -11.86 1.81
CA VAL A 212 -12.05 -12.28 0.68
C VAL A 212 -12.00 -13.81 0.72
N HIS A 213 -13.09 -14.44 0.29
CA HIS A 213 -13.02 -15.84 -0.11
C HIS A 213 -12.51 -15.91 -1.55
N PRO A 214 -11.38 -16.60 -1.82
CA PRO A 214 -10.97 -16.86 -3.18
C PRO A 214 -11.94 -17.88 -3.79
N THR A 215 -12.69 -17.45 -4.80
CA THR A 215 -13.48 -18.35 -5.65
C THR A 215 -12.52 -19.34 -6.33
N PRO A 216 -12.69 -20.66 -6.17
CA PRO A 216 -11.89 -21.61 -6.92
C PRO A 216 -12.35 -21.59 -8.38
N THR A 217 -11.49 -21.09 -9.27
CA THR A 217 -11.65 -21.26 -10.71
C THR A 217 -11.55 -22.75 -11.01
N ARG A 218 -12.67 -23.38 -11.39
CA ARG A 218 -12.70 -24.73 -11.93
C ARG A 218 -12.03 -24.74 -13.31
N ALA A 219 -11.09 -25.65 -13.51
CA ALA A 219 -10.87 -26.33 -14.77
C ALA A 219 -11.45 -27.74 -14.64
#